data_AF-A0A0L0HQ19-F1
#
_entry.id   AF-A0A0L0HQ19-F1
#
_cell.length_a   1.000
_cell.length_b   1.000
_cell.length_c   1.000
_cell.angle_alpha   90.00
_cell.angle_beta   90.00
_cell.angle_gamma   90.00
#
_symmetry.space_group_name_H-M   'P 1'
#
loop_
_entity.id
_entity.type
_entity.pdbx_description
1 polymer ?
#
loop_
_entity_poly.entity_id
_entity_poly.type
_entity_poly.pdbx_seq_one_letter_code
_entity_poly.pdbx_strand_id
1 'polypeptide(L)'
;MSNYKQLVKSLANALSPAGLAVSQPFPVQRYNNDPACSPYPLPTFDRSHSTLAILVYNSKSIWDPFIAYLAQDPASRLEGTSNPLDDYAAKTIESALLNTVPSKTQYLIRYPHNTGKEFVHFQRLCHLSGTAYRNPNCFLCVHPIHGPWMALRAVIVLDMDGPSPDEAFEEPTNPYPEGDEAVRERCSKLQQEVDVDAAPIAVALNRRWHELVEIRDLVGGFLGDRVGIHRYDELQLNYHYSKEKKYLREAVGQLNERQN
;
A
#
# COMPACT_ATOMS: atom_id res chain seq x y z
N MET A 1 9.83 19.47 -19.31
CA MET A 1 9.08 18.52 -18.45
C MET A 1 8.49 19.32 -17.29
N SER A 2 7.22 19.08 -16.92
CA SER A 2 6.64 19.75 -15.74
C SER A 2 7.47 19.46 -14.48
N ASN A 3 7.64 20.47 -13.62
CA ASN A 3 8.47 20.41 -12.39
C ASN A 3 8.10 19.19 -11.51
N TYR A 4 6.80 18.87 -11.38
CA TYR A 4 6.36 17.71 -10.60
C TYR A 4 6.78 16.35 -11.21
N LYS A 5 6.88 16.23 -12.54
CA LYS A 5 7.24 14.96 -13.19
C LYS A 5 8.68 14.55 -12.85
N GLN A 6 9.59 15.53 -12.81
CA GLN A 6 10.97 15.30 -12.41
C GLN A 6 11.07 14.96 -10.92
N LEU A 7 10.34 15.69 -10.06
CA LEU A 7 10.26 15.40 -8.63
C LEU A 7 9.79 13.97 -8.37
N VAL A 8 8.66 13.56 -8.96
CA VAL A 8 8.08 12.22 -8.77
C VAL A 8 9.05 11.14 -9.24
N LYS A 9 9.76 11.37 -10.36
CA LYS A 9 10.81 10.45 -10.82
C LYS A 9 11.97 10.35 -9.83
N SER A 10 12.43 11.47 -9.26
CA SER A 10 13.47 11.47 -8.24
C SER A 10 13.02 10.73 -6.96
N LEU A 11 11.78 10.95 -6.53
CA LEU A 11 11.19 10.26 -5.38
C LEU A 11 11.07 8.74 -5.64
N ALA A 12 10.61 8.34 -6.82
CA ALA A 12 10.56 6.94 -7.23
C ALA A 12 11.95 6.28 -7.18
N ASN A 13 12.97 6.96 -7.72
CA ASN A 13 14.35 6.48 -7.70
C ASN A 13 14.90 6.35 -6.27
N ALA A 14 14.56 7.27 -5.38
CA ALA A 14 14.99 7.23 -3.98
C ALA A 14 14.31 6.10 -3.19
N LEU A 15 13.04 5.78 -3.49
CA LEU A 15 12.24 4.78 -2.78
C LEU A 15 12.43 3.35 -3.31
N SER A 16 12.70 3.20 -4.61
CA SER A 16 12.77 1.88 -5.24
C SER A 16 13.81 0.91 -4.63
N PRO A 17 15.02 1.33 -4.19
CA PRO A 17 15.99 0.41 -3.58
C PRO A 17 15.51 -0.14 -2.23
N ALA A 18 14.62 0.59 -1.56
CA ALA A 18 13.98 0.18 -0.32
C ALA A 18 12.73 -0.70 -0.53
N GLY A 19 12.42 -1.03 -1.80
CA GLY A 19 11.27 -1.84 -2.21
C GLY A 19 9.92 -1.11 -2.13
N LEU A 20 9.95 0.22 -2.06
CA LEU A 20 8.78 1.09 -2.14
C LEU A 20 8.61 1.64 -3.56
N ALA A 21 7.37 1.77 -4.01
CA ALA A 21 7.00 2.31 -5.30
C ALA A 21 6.05 3.50 -5.13
N VAL A 22 5.99 4.35 -6.15
CA VAL A 22 5.05 5.49 -6.22
C VAL A 22 4.07 5.29 -7.36
N SER A 23 2.84 5.78 -7.18
CA SER A 23 1.87 5.89 -8.26
C SER A 23 2.31 6.91 -9.30
N GLN A 24 1.57 6.96 -10.42
CA GLN A 24 1.53 8.20 -11.19
C GLN A 24 1.07 9.37 -10.30
N PRO A 25 1.57 10.59 -10.53
CA PRO A 25 1.08 11.75 -9.80
C PRO A 25 -0.39 11.99 -10.16
N PHE A 26 -1.17 12.47 -9.20
CA PHE A 26 -2.58 12.82 -9.41
C PHE A 26 -2.94 14.11 -8.65
N PRO A 27 -3.96 14.85 -9.10
CA PRO A 27 -4.44 16.02 -8.38
C PRO A 27 -5.26 15.57 -7.16
N VAL A 28 -4.99 16.17 -6.00
CA VAL A 28 -5.78 15.98 -4.76
C VAL A 28 -7.28 16.13 -5.01
N GLN A 29 -7.65 17.06 -5.88
CA GLN A 29 -9.02 17.37 -6.27
C GLN A 29 -9.76 16.14 -6.79
N ARG A 30 -9.08 15.21 -7.47
CA ARG A 30 -9.68 13.95 -7.93
C ARG A 30 -10.14 13.06 -6.77
N TYR A 31 -9.39 13.04 -5.68
CA TYR A 31 -9.80 12.36 -4.45
C TYR A 31 -10.88 13.16 -3.71
N ASN A 32 -10.68 14.47 -3.50
CA ASN A 32 -11.62 15.29 -2.72
C ASN A 32 -13.01 15.42 -3.38
N ASN A 33 -13.10 15.34 -4.71
CA ASN A 33 -14.36 15.40 -5.45
C ASN A 33 -15.12 14.06 -5.48
N ASP A 34 -14.49 12.95 -5.08
CA ASP A 34 -15.19 11.67 -4.97
C ASP A 34 -16.14 11.70 -3.75
N PRO A 35 -17.44 11.39 -3.92
CA PRO A 35 -18.41 11.50 -2.83
C PRO A 35 -18.10 10.63 -1.60
N ALA A 36 -17.41 9.50 -1.77
CA ALA A 36 -17.02 8.66 -0.64
C ALA A 36 -15.81 9.24 0.11
N CYS A 37 -15.02 10.08 -0.54
CA CYS A 37 -13.77 10.65 -0.01
C CYS A 37 -13.93 12.08 0.52
N SER A 38 -14.91 12.84 0.02
CA SER A 38 -15.14 14.23 0.39
C SER A 38 -15.37 14.50 1.89
N PRO A 39 -15.87 13.55 2.72
CA PRO A 39 -15.92 13.75 4.18
C PRO A 39 -14.53 13.76 4.85
N TYR A 40 -13.49 13.29 4.16
CA TYR A 40 -12.13 13.13 4.64
C TYR A 40 -11.12 13.75 3.68
N PRO A 41 -11.19 15.07 3.44
CA PRO A 41 -10.42 15.71 2.37
C PRO A 41 -8.93 15.72 2.69
N LEU A 42 -8.13 15.54 1.63
CA LEU A 42 -6.70 15.85 1.66
C LEU A 42 -6.49 17.37 1.53
N PRO A 43 -5.43 17.93 2.13
CA PRO A 43 -5.15 19.37 2.07
C PRO A 43 -4.85 19.81 0.62
N THR A 44 -5.33 20.99 0.23
CA THR A 44 -5.01 21.57 -1.08
C THR A 44 -3.97 22.68 -1.01
N PHE A 45 -3.55 23.09 0.20
CA PHE A 45 -2.66 24.23 0.43
C PHE A 45 -3.14 25.51 -0.26
N ASP A 46 -4.45 25.76 -0.20
CA ASP A 46 -5.13 26.90 -0.85
C ASP A 46 -4.98 26.95 -2.38
N ARG A 47 -4.45 25.89 -3.01
CA ARG A 47 -4.39 25.77 -4.47
C ARG A 47 -5.79 25.42 -5.00
N SER A 48 -6.34 26.31 -5.81
CA SER A 48 -7.68 26.19 -6.37
C SER A 48 -7.79 25.20 -7.53
N HIS A 49 -6.69 24.96 -8.26
CA HIS A 49 -6.73 24.20 -9.52
C HIS A 49 -6.17 22.78 -9.40
N SER A 50 -4.92 22.63 -8.95
CA SER A 50 -4.29 21.31 -8.84
C SER A 50 -3.27 21.30 -7.72
N THR A 51 -3.44 20.38 -6.77
CA THR A 51 -2.45 20.11 -5.72
C THR A 51 -1.86 18.73 -5.97
N LEU A 52 -0.54 18.64 -6.03
CA LEU A 52 0.17 17.40 -6.29
C LEU A 52 -0.02 16.39 -5.16
N ALA A 53 -0.52 15.20 -5.50
CA ALA A 53 -0.50 14.04 -4.61
C ALA A 53 0.17 12.83 -5.27
N ILE A 54 0.80 12.01 -4.42
CA ILE A 54 1.54 10.80 -4.79
C ILE A 54 1.18 9.71 -3.80
N LEU A 55 0.74 8.55 -4.28
CA LEU A 55 0.50 7.37 -3.46
C LEU A 55 1.76 6.52 -3.41
N VAL A 56 2.21 6.17 -2.22
CA VAL A 56 3.30 5.23 -1.97
C VAL A 56 2.72 3.87 -1.62
N TYR A 57 3.24 2.83 -2.25
CA TYR A 57 2.87 1.45 -2.00
C TYR A 57 4.10 0.54 -2.07
N ASN A 58 3.93 -0.73 -1.75
CA ASN A 58 4.94 -1.74 -2.01
C ASN A 58 4.33 -2.99 -2.64
N SER A 59 5.17 -3.75 -3.33
CA SER A 59 4.92 -5.14 -3.71
C SER A 59 5.69 -6.09 -2.78
N LYS A 60 5.82 -7.37 -3.14
CA LYS A 60 6.73 -8.34 -2.51
C LYS A 60 8.15 -7.78 -2.30
N SER A 61 8.62 -6.94 -3.21
CA SER A 61 9.98 -6.36 -3.26
C SER A 61 10.43 -5.62 -2.00
N ILE A 62 9.52 -5.22 -1.11
CA ILE A 62 9.90 -4.57 0.16
C ILE A 62 10.61 -5.51 1.13
N TRP A 63 10.37 -6.82 1.01
CA TRP A 63 10.73 -7.77 2.05
C TRP A 63 12.23 -7.83 2.30
N ASP A 64 13.03 -8.06 1.26
CA ASP A 64 14.48 -8.23 1.44
C ASP A 64 15.18 -6.96 1.94
N PRO A 65 14.93 -5.75 1.38
CA PRO A 65 15.48 -4.50 1.93
C PRO A 65 15.06 -4.25 3.37
N PHE A 66 13.81 -4.57 3.73
CA PHE A 66 13.31 -4.45 5.08
C PHE A 66 14.01 -5.41 6.05
N ILE A 67 14.17 -6.68 5.70
CA ILE A 67 14.89 -7.65 6.53
C ILE A 67 16.37 -7.26 6.68
N ALA A 68 17.02 -6.80 5.61
CA ALA A 68 18.38 -6.27 5.68
C ALA A 68 18.48 -5.03 6.59
N TYR A 69 17.48 -4.15 6.57
CA TYR A 69 17.40 -3.03 7.51
C TYR A 69 17.26 -3.50 8.96
N LEU A 70 16.45 -4.52 9.24
CA LEU A 70 16.32 -5.07 10.59
C LEU A 70 17.63 -5.71 11.07
N ALA A 71 18.32 -6.45 10.21
CA ALA A 71 19.55 -7.18 10.54
C ALA A 71 20.69 -6.28 11.02
N GLN A 72 20.73 -5.01 10.59
CA GLN A 72 21.76 -4.05 10.99
C GLN A 72 21.67 -3.63 12.46
N ASP A 73 20.47 -3.65 13.05
CA ASP A 73 20.25 -3.34 14.47
C ASP A 73 18.95 -3.99 14.95
N PRO A 74 18.93 -5.31 15.18
CA PRO A 74 17.71 -6.02 15.54
C PRO A 74 17.14 -5.56 16.89
N ALA A 75 18.00 -5.17 17.83
CA ALA A 75 17.57 -4.72 19.15
C ALA A 75 16.69 -3.47 19.05
N SER A 76 17.10 -2.46 18.27
CA SER A 76 16.29 -1.25 18.07
C SER A 76 15.17 -1.47 17.05
N ARG A 77 15.49 -2.02 15.88
CA ARG A 77 14.61 -1.98 14.69
C ARG A 77 13.57 -3.08 14.66
N LEU A 78 13.83 -4.22 15.31
CA LEU A 78 12.90 -5.35 15.40
C LEU A 78 12.25 -5.40 16.78
N GLU A 79 13.05 -5.42 17.85
CA GLU A 79 12.51 -5.55 19.21
C GLU A 79 11.97 -4.24 19.77
N GLY A 80 12.65 -3.13 19.53
CA GLY A 80 12.33 -1.81 20.08
C GLY A 80 11.05 -1.15 19.57
N THR A 81 10.39 -1.71 18.55
CA THR A 81 9.16 -1.14 17.95
C THR A 81 8.02 -2.14 17.87
N SER A 82 6.78 -1.69 18.06
CA SER A 82 5.58 -2.53 17.89
C SER A 82 5.26 -2.83 16.43
N ASN A 83 5.64 -1.93 15.50
CA ASN A 83 5.30 -2.05 14.07
C ASN A 83 6.55 -1.85 13.18
N PRO A 84 7.51 -2.80 13.18
CA PRO A 84 8.79 -2.65 12.46
C PRO A 84 8.65 -2.24 10.98
N LEU A 85 7.70 -2.82 10.26
CA LEU A 85 7.51 -2.55 8.84
C LEU A 85 6.90 -1.17 8.56
N ASP A 86 6.01 -0.70 9.44
CA ASP A 86 5.41 0.64 9.29
C ASP A 86 6.45 1.72 9.63
N ASP A 87 7.26 1.50 10.67
CA ASP A 87 8.38 2.37 11.02
C ASP A 87 9.43 2.44 9.90
N TYR A 88 9.77 1.29 9.32
CA TYR A 88 10.68 1.23 8.17
C TYR A 88 10.15 2.03 6.98
N ALA A 89 8.87 1.85 6.63
CA ALA A 89 8.25 2.56 5.52
C ALA A 89 8.20 4.07 5.79
N ALA A 90 7.77 4.50 6.97
CA ALA A 90 7.68 5.91 7.36
C ALA A 90 9.05 6.60 7.30
N LYS A 91 10.07 6.02 7.96
CA LYS A 91 11.44 6.57 7.97
C LYS A 91 12.03 6.66 6.56
N THR A 92 11.78 5.66 5.72
CA THR A 92 12.26 5.63 4.34
C THR A 92 11.59 6.73 3.50
N ILE A 93 10.27 6.89 3.64
CA ILE A 93 9.50 7.92 2.93
C ILE A 93 9.94 9.31 3.36
N GLU A 94 10.04 9.56 4.66
CA GLU A 94 10.47 10.84 5.21
C GLU A 94 11.89 11.19 4.77
N SER A 95 12.83 10.24 4.81
CA SER A 95 14.20 10.44 4.33
C SER A 95 14.24 10.74 2.83
N ALA A 96 13.45 10.04 2.02
CA ALA A 96 13.38 10.30 0.58
C ALA A 96 12.80 11.69 0.28
N LEU A 97 11.79 12.14 1.03
CA LEU A 97 11.22 13.48 0.88
C LEU A 97 12.23 14.57 1.23
N LEU A 98 12.95 14.44 2.35
CA LEU A 98 13.98 15.41 2.74
C LEU A 98 15.07 15.59 1.68
N ASN A 99 15.38 14.52 0.93
CA ASN A 99 16.44 14.53 -0.09
C ASN A 99 15.96 14.94 -1.49
N THR A 100 14.65 14.86 -1.77
CA THR A 100 14.11 15.08 -3.13
C THR A 100 13.22 16.31 -3.25
N VAL A 101 12.52 16.70 -2.18
CA VAL A 101 11.58 17.83 -2.17
C VAL A 101 12.34 19.12 -1.90
N PRO A 102 12.08 20.21 -2.66
CA PRO A 102 12.67 21.51 -2.37
C PRO A 102 12.38 21.96 -0.95
N SER A 103 13.39 22.50 -0.25
CA SER A 103 13.32 22.81 1.19
C SER A 103 12.22 23.81 1.61
N LYS A 104 11.68 24.58 0.65
CA LYS A 104 10.58 25.54 0.89
C LYS A 104 9.19 24.97 0.56
N THR A 105 9.11 23.79 -0.03
CA THR A 105 7.85 23.16 -0.38
C THR A 105 7.25 22.52 0.86
N GLN A 106 6.07 22.99 1.26
CA GLN A 106 5.30 22.33 2.31
C GLN A 106 4.77 20.99 1.79
N TYR A 107 4.70 20.00 2.67
CA TYR A 107 4.08 18.71 2.36
C TYR A 107 3.40 18.12 3.58
N LEU A 108 2.47 17.21 3.32
CA LEU A 108 1.79 16.42 4.34
C LEU A 108 1.82 14.94 3.93
N ILE A 109 2.00 14.07 4.92
CA ILE A 109 1.94 12.62 4.74
C ILE A 109 0.75 12.09 5.54
N ARG A 110 -0.08 11.25 4.92
CA ARG A 110 -1.04 10.38 5.62
C ARG A 110 -0.64 8.93 5.46
N TYR A 111 -0.87 8.14 6.50
CA TYR A 111 -0.62 6.72 6.56
C TYR A 111 -1.94 5.94 6.71
N PRO A 112 -2.05 4.69 6.24
CA PRO A 112 -3.28 3.89 6.31
C PRO A 112 -3.83 3.66 7.72
N HIS A 113 -2.98 3.76 8.74
CA HIS A 113 -3.38 3.60 10.14
C HIS A 113 -3.84 4.92 10.80
N ASN A 114 -3.76 6.05 10.10
CA ASN A 114 -4.31 7.31 10.62
C ASN A 114 -5.84 7.26 10.66
N THR A 115 -6.43 7.84 11.71
CA THR A 115 -7.89 7.83 11.95
C THR A 115 -8.39 9.25 12.24
N GLY A 116 -9.71 9.42 12.41
CA GLY A 116 -10.31 10.72 12.72
C GLY A 116 -10.12 11.73 11.59
N LYS A 117 -9.64 12.93 11.91
CA LYS A 117 -9.42 14.02 10.93
C LYS A 117 -8.28 13.73 9.94
N GLU A 118 -7.46 12.73 10.22
CA GLU A 118 -6.33 12.34 9.38
C GLU A 118 -6.62 11.09 8.54
N PHE A 119 -7.83 10.54 8.67
CA PHE A 119 -8.26 9.36 7.94
C PHE A 119 -8.25 9.61 6.43
N VAL A 120 -7.91 8.56 5.67
CA VAL A 120 -7.93 8.56 4.20
C VAL A 120 -8.49 7.23 3.71
N HIS A 121 -9.39 7.26 2.72
CA HIS A 121 -9.89 6.06 2.05
C HIS A 121 -8.84 5.47 1.09
N PHE A 122 -7.77 4.89 1.63
CA PHE A 122 -6.61 4.42 0.86
C PHE A 122 -6.94 3.50 -0.32
N GLN A 123 -7.88 2.56 -0.16
CA GLN A 123 -8.29 1.69 -1.27
C GLN A 123 -8.99 2.46 -2.39
N ARG A 124 -9.83 3.44 -2.04
CA ARG A 124 -10.51 4.31 -3.02
C ARG A 124 -9.51 5.25 -3.68
N LEU A 125 -8.60 5.83 -2.90
CA LEU A 125 -7.48 6.65 -3.38
C LEU A 125 -6.61 5.86 -4.38
N CYS A 126 -6.28 4.60 -4.08
CA CYS A 126 -5.50 3.75 -4.97
C CYS A 126 -6.17 3.58 -6.34
N HIS A 127 -7.49 3.40 -6.36
CA HIS A 127 -8.26 3.36 -7.59
C HIS A 127 -8.30 4.70 -8.31
N LEU A 128 -8.63 5.78 -7.59
CA LEU A 128 -8.73 7.13 -8.16
C LEU A 128 -7.39 7.65 -8.69
N SER A 129 -6.27 7.25 -8.10
CA SER A 129 -4.92 7.58 -8.60
C SER A 129 -4.55 6.82 -9.88
N GLY A 130 -5.36 5.86 -10.32
CA GLY A 130 -5.05 4.98 -11.45
C GLY A 130 -4.04 3.87 -11.13
N THR A 131 -3.71 3.66 -9.85
CA THR A 131 -2.67 2.70 -9.45
C THR A 131 -3.15 1.25 -9.55
N ALA A 132 -4.35 0.96 -9.07
CA ALA A 132 -4.88 -0.40 -9.03
C ALA A 132 -6.41 -0.42 -9.02
N TYR A 133 -6.98 -1.47 -9.60
CA TYR A 133 -8.43 -1.67 -9.58
C TYR A 133 -8.90 -2.03 -8.18
N ARG A 134 -9.91 -1.32 -7.65
CA ARG A 134 -10.53 -1.68 -6.38
C ARG A 134 -11.69 -2.63 -6.66
N ASN A 135 -11.50 -3.92 -6.39
CA ASN A 135 -12.53 -4.93 -6.61
C ASN A 135 -13.71 -4.69 -5.63
N PRO A 136 -14.94 -4.47 -6.11
CA PRO A 136 -16.08 -4.15 -5.26
C PRO A 136 -16.59 -5.36 -4.46
N ASN A 137 -16.23 -6.59 -4.83
CA ASN A 137 -16.69 -7.82 -4.17
C ASN A 137 -15.90 -8.12 -2.89
N CYS A 138 -14.62 -7.73 -2.82
CA CYS A 138 -13.73 -8.02 -1.69
C CYS A 138 -12.95 -6.80 -1.16
N PHE A 139 -13.13 -5.64 -1.79
CA PHE A 139 -12.48 -4.36 -1.47
C PHE A 139 -10.95 -4.34 -1.59
N LEU A 140 -10.33 -5.39 -2.11
CA LEU A 140 -8.91 -5.41 -2.41
C LEU A 140 -8.57 -4.51 -3.60
N CYS A 141 -7.40 -3.88 -3.54
CA CYS A 141 -6.78 -3.24 -4.71
C CYS A 141 -5.96 -4.29 -5.47
N VAL A 142 -6.14 -4.34 -6.79
CA VAL A 142 -5.55 -5.32 -7.71
C VAL A 142 -4.69 -4.56 -8.71
N HIS A 143 -3.38 -4.61 -8.52
CA HIS A 143 -2.41 -4.00 -9.43
C HIS A 143 -2.32 -4.83 -10.72
N PRO A 144 -2.28 -4.21 -11.91
CA PRO A 144 -2.23 -4.96 -13.19
C PRO A 144 -0.98 -5.83 -13.33
N ILE A 145 0.10 -5.53 -12.60
CA ILE A 145 1.35 -6.31 -12.62
C ILE A 145 1.46 -7.21 -11.38
N HIS A 146 1.10 -6.71 -10.19
CA HIS A 146 1.38 -7.40 -8.92
C HIS A 146 0.16 -8.17 -8.39
N GLY A 147 -0.97 -8.09 -9.08
CA GLY A 147 -2.26 -8.55 -8.57
C GLY A 147 -2.58 -7.90 -7.22
N PRO A 148 -3.23 -8.63 -6.30
CA PRO A 148 -3.51 -8.12 -4.96
C PRO A 148 -2.29 -8.19 -4.03
N TRP A 149 -1.10 -8.55 -4.51
CA TRP A 149 0.12 -8.69 -3.70
C TRP A 149 0.85 -7.35 -3.55
N MET A 150 0.11 -6.39 -3.02
CA MET A 150 0.59 -5.05 -2.69
C MET A 150 0.02 -4.59 -1.35
N ALA A 151 0.70 -3.60 -0.75
CA ALA A 151 0.20 -2.85 0.39
C ALA A 151 0.39 -1.36 0.17
N LEU A 152 -0.60 -0.58 0.56
CA LEU A 152 -0.58 0.89 0.51
C LEU A 152 0.17 1.39 1.75
N ARG A 153 1.02 2.41 1.59
CA ARG A 153 1.93 2.85 2.65
C ARG A 153 1.74 4.29 3.05
N ALA A 154 1.57 5.19 2.10
CA ALA A 154 1.32 6.59 2.41
C ALA A 154 0.67 7.29 1.23
N VAL A 155 0.00 8.40 1.49
CA VAL A 155 -0.22 9.44 0.48
C VAL A 155 0.56 10.67 0.90
N ILE A 156 1.31 11.20 -0.05
CA ILE A 156 2.11 12.41 0.09
C ILE A 156 1.39 13.49 -0.69
N VAL A 157 1.10 14.60 -0.04
CA VAL A 157 0.51 15.79 -0.66
C VAL A 157 1.52 16.92 -0.57
N LEU A 158 1.84 17.55 -1.69
CA LEU A 158 2.82 18.61 -1.76
C LEU A 158 2.13 19.93 -2.15
N ASP A 159 2.60 21.02 -1.55
CA ASP A 159 2.26 22.38 -1.94
C ASP A 159 2.95 22.74 -3.26
N MET A 160 2.52 22.06 -4.33
CA MET A 160 2.99 22.18 -5.70
C MET A 160 1.84 21.92 -6.67
N ASP A 161 1.93 22.51 -7.86
CA ASP A 161 0.98 22.21 -8.94
C ASP A 161 1.16 20.76 -9.40
N GLY A 162 0.07 20.01 -9.42
CA GLY A 162 0.01 18.65 -9.91
C GLY A 162 -0.42 18.56 -11.39
N PRO A 163 -0.76 17.35 -11.85
CA PRO A 163 -1.47 17.15 -13.12
C PRO A 163 -2.79 17.92 -13.16
N SER A 164 -3.28 18.28 -14.36
CA SER A 164 -4.58 18.94 -14.46
C SER A 164 -5.69 18.00 -13.96
N PRO A 165 -6.71 18.48 -13.22
CA PRO A 165 -7.90 17.69 -12.94
C PRO A 165 -8.62 17.20 -14.20
N ASP A 166 -8.47 17.94 -15.30
CA ASP A 166 -9.05 17.64 -16.61
C ASP A 166 -8.15 16.72 -17.47
N GLU A 167 -6.94 16.39 -17.01
CA GLU A 167 -6.09 15.42 -17.68
C GLU A 167 -6.78 14.04 -17.64
N ALA A 168 -6.82 13.34 -18.78
CA ALA A 168 -7.40 12.02 -18.84
C ALA A 168 -6.57 11.06 -17.98
N PHE A 169 -7.14 10.61 -16.86
CA PHE A 169 -6.60 9.52 -16.06
C PHE A 169 -7.27 8.22 -16.49
N GLU A 170 -6.48 7.27 -16.95
CA GLU A 170 -6.97 5.93 -17.24
C GLU A 170 -7.50 5.29 -15.95
N GLU A 171 -8.78 4.95 -15.94
CA GLU A 171 -9.37 4.26 -14.80
C GLU A 171 -8.91 2.81 -14.79
N PRO A 172 -8.44 2.28 -13.66
CA PRO A 172 -8.03 0.89 -13.59
C PRO A 172 -9.23 -0.02 -13.88
N THR A 173 -9.07 -0.98 -14.77
CA THR A 173 -10.07 -2.00 -15.08
C THR A 173 -9.86 -3.25 -14.25
N ASN A 174 -10.91 -4.06 -14.05
CA ASN A 174 -10.76 -5.35 -13.38
C ASN A 174 -9.79 -6.25 -14.19
N PRO A 175 -8.63 -6.66 -13.65
CA PRO A 175 -7.70 -7.52 -14.38
C PRO A 175 -8.19 -8.97 -14.52
N TYR A 176 -9.19 -9.37 -13.73
CA TYR A 176 -9.70 -10.75 -13.70
C TYR A 176 -11.22 -10.82 -13.45
N PRO A 177 -12.04 -10.31 -14.39
CA PRO A 177 -13.50 -10.33 -14.24
C PRO A 177 -14.09 -11.74 -14.16
N GLU A 178 -13.45 -12.74 -14.79
CA GLU A 178 -13.90 -14.13 -14.75
C GLU A 178 -13.82 -14.74 -13.33
N GLY A 179 -12.96 -14.18 -12.47
CA GLY A 179 -12.84 -14.61 -11.07
C GLY A 179 -13.89 -14.01 -10.14
N ASP A 180 -14.68 -13.02 -10.56
CA ASP A 180 -15.54 -12.26 -9.66
C ASP A 180 -16.63 -13.10 -9.00
N GLU A 181 -17.14 -14.14 -9.67
CA GLU A 181 -18.13 -15.06 -9.09
C GLU A 181 -17.52 -15.86 -7.93
N ALA A 182 -16.36 -16.50 -8.16
CA ALA A 182 -15.65 -17.26 -7.13
C ALA A 182 -15.23 -16.38 -5.95
N VAL A 183 -14.79 -15.15 -6.22
CA VAL A 183 -14.45 -14.17 -5.17
C VAL A 183 -15.68 -13.82 -4.34
N ARG A 184 -16.82 -13.54 -4.98
CA ARG A 184 -18.08 -13.21 -4.30
C ARG A 184 -18.56 -14.36 -3.43
N GLU A 185 -18.53 -15.58 -3.94
CA GLU A 185 -18.89 -16.79 -3.19
C GLU A 185 -17.99 -16.96 -1.96
N ARG A 186 -16.66 -16.85 -2.15
CA ARG A 186 -15.72 -17.00 -1.03
C ARG A 186 -15.87 -15.92 0.02
N CYS A 187 -16.05 -14.66 -0.39
CA CYS A 187 -16.31 -13.54 0.50
C CYS A 187 -17.63 -13.74 1.27
N SER A 188 -18.70 -14.20 0.61
CA SER A 188 -19.97 -14.48 1.26
C SER A 188 -19.84 -15.58 2.32
N LYS A 189 -19.13 -16.67 1.99
CA LYS A 189 -18.86 -17.74 2.94
C LYS A 189 -18.04 -17.25 4.14
N LEU A 190 -16.98 -16.49 3.91
CA LEU A 190 -16.16 -15.93 4.99
C LEU A 190 -16.98 -14.99 5.88
N GLN A 191 -17.86 -14.17 5.29
CA GLN A 191 -18.75 -13.29 6.05
C GLN A 191 -19.69 -14.09 6.96
N GLN A 192 -20.32 -15.16 6.43
CA GLN A 192 -21.16 -16.05 7.23
C GLN A 192 -20.40 -16.70 8.40
N GLU A 193 -19.16 -17.12 8.17
CA GLU A 193 -18.28 -17.71 9.19
C GLU A 193 -17.86 -16.70 10.26
N VAL A 194 -17.73 -15.42 9.90
CA VAL A 194 -17.42 -14.31 10.81
C VAL A 194 -18.65 -13.85 11.59
N ASP A 195 -19.83 -13.82 10.98
CA ASP A 195 -21.08 -13.37 11.60
C ASP A 195 -21.52 -14.27 12.76
N VAL A 196 -21.16 -15.56 12.72
CA VAL A 196 -21.43 -16.52 13.80
C VAL A 196 -20.30 -16.64 14.82
N ASP A 197 -19.18 -15.93 14.63
CA ASP A 197 -18.07 -15.90 15.58
C ASP A 197 -18.42 -14.96 16.75
N ALA A 198 -18.23 -15.42 17.98
CA ALA A 198 -18.48 -14.61 19.17
C ALA A 198 -17.42 -13.50 19.38
N ALA A 199 -16.28 -13.58 18.70
CA ALA A 199 -15.23 -12.57 18.79
C ALA A 199 -15.57 -11.31 17.98
N PRO A 200 -14.98 -10.14 18.32
CA PRO A 200 -15.09 -8.96 17.48
C PRO A 200 -14.63 -9.24 16.04
N ILE A 201 -15.29 -8.62 15.04
CA ILE A 201 -15.06 -8.86 13.61
C ILE A 201 -13.57 -8.88 13.24
N ALA A 202 -12.79 -7.91 13.73
CA ALA A 202 -11.36 -7.83 13.43
C ALA A 202 -10.57 -9.05 13.93
N VAL A 203 -10.94 -9.59 15.09
CA VAL A 203 -10.33 -10.80 15.68
C VAL A 203 -10.80 -12.04 14.92
N ALA A 204 -12.08 -12.14 14.59
CA ALA A 204 -12.64 -13.26 13.83
C ALA A 204 -12.00 -13.37 12.43
N LEU A 205 -11.81 -12.24 11.75
CA LEU A 205 -11.09 -12.17 10.46
C LEU A 205 -9.60 -12.51 10.61
N ASN A 206 -8.94 -12.04 11.68
CA ASN A 206 -7.53 -12.35 11.89
C ASN A 206 -7.28 -13.85 12.12
N ARG A 207 -8.19 -14.54 12.83
CA ARG A 207 -8.14 -16.01 12.96
C ARG A 207 -8.27 -16.74 11.63
N ARG A 208 -8.94 -16.12 10.66
CA ARG A 208 -9.23 -16.65 9.32
C ARG A 208 -8.39 -15.96 8.24
N TRP A 209 -7.13 -15.67 8.57
CA TRP A 209 -6.28 -14.94 7.64
C TRP A 209 -5.86 -15.76 6.41
N HIS A 210 -5.87 -17.09 6.51
CA HIS A 210 -5.63 -17.98 5.37
C HIS A 210 -6.73 -17.84 4.32
N GLU A 211 -7.97 -17.67 4.75
CA GLU A 211 -9.14 -17.44 3.91
C GLU A 211 -9.08 -16.07 3.24
N LEU A 212 -8.52 -15.06 3.92
CA LEU A 212 -8.19 -13.77 3.31
C LEU A 212 -7.07 -13.90 2.27
N VAL A 213 -6.13 -14.83 2.45
CA VAL A 213 -5.10 -15.17 1.45
C VAL A 213 -5.71 -15.88 0.25
N GLU A 214 -6.62 -16.83 0.46
CA GLU A 214 -7.37 -17.49 -0.63
C GLU A 214 -8.14 -16.47 -1.49
N ILE A 215 -8.78 -15.49 -0.87
CA ILE A 215 -9.45 -14.41 -1.61
C ILE A 215 -8.45 -13.61 -2.46
N ARG A 216 -7.25 -13.33 -1.95
CA ARG A 216 -6.18 -12.70 -2.74
C ARG A 216 -5.73 -13.61 -3.89
N ASP A 217 -5.55 -14.90 -3.64
CA ASP A 217 -5.17 -15.86 -4.68
C ASP A 217 -6.24 -15.92 -5.79
N LEU A 218 -7.53 -15.94 -5.44
CA LEU A 218 -8.65 -15.90 -6.40
C LEU A 218 -8.66 -14.62 -7.24
N VAL A 219 -8.58 -13.45 -6.60
CA VAL A 219 -8.55 -12.15 -7.30
C VAL A 219 -7.28 -12.00 -8.15
N GLY A 220 -6.19 -12.65 -7.75
CA GLY A 220 -4.92 -12.68 -8.48
C GLY A 220 -4.84 -13.74 -9.57
N GLY A 221 -5.93 -14.46 -9.89
CA GLY A 221 -5.91 -15.61 -10.81
C GLY A 221 -5.30 -15.31 -12.19
N PHE A 222 -5.46 -14.09 -12.71
CA PHE A 222 -4.86 -13.65 -13.97
C PHE A 222 -3.32 -13.66 -14.00
N LEU A 223 -2.67 -13.75 -12.84
CA LEU A 223 -1.21 -13.86 -12.76
C LEU A 223 -0.71 -15.20 -13.32
N GLY A 224 -1.53 -16.26 -13.23
CA GLY A 224 -1.17 -17.62 -13.66
C GLY A 224 0.19 -18.05 -13.10
N ASP A 225 1.06 -18.56 -13.98
CA ASP A 225 2.41 -19.02 -13.62
C ASP A 225 3.31 -17.94 -13.02
N ARG A 226 2.98 -16.65 -13.20
CA ARG A 226 3.75 -15.52 -12.65
C ARG A 226 3.41 -15.23 -11.18
N VAL A 227 2.43 -15.93 -10.58
CA VAL A 227 2.00 -15.69 -9.20
C VAL A 227 3.17 -15.75 -8.21
N GLY A 228 4.11 -16.68 -8.37
CA GLY A 228 5.27 -16.83 -7.48
C GLY A 228 6.22 -15.61 -7.46
N ILE A 229 6.22 -14.81 -8.52
CA ILE A 229 7.03 -13.58 -8.61
C ILE A 229 6.44 -12.47 -7.72
N HIS A 230 5.11 -12.44 -7.57
CA HIS A 230 4.40 -11.34 -6.93
C HIS A 230 3.85 -11.69 -5.55
N ARG A 231 3.41 -12.94 -5.36
CA ARG A 231 2.88 -13.43 -4.10
C ARG A 231 3.94 -13.43 -3.02
N TYR A 232 3.56 -12.93 -1.85
CA TYR A 232 4.42 -12.94 -0.67
C TYR A 232 4.86 -14.36 -0.33
N ASP A 233 6.11 -14.51 0.05
CA ASP A 233 6.63 -15.80 0.53
C ASP A 233 6.13 -16.10 1.93
N GLU A 234 6.35 -17.33 2.40
CA GLU A 234 5.77 -17.85 3.64
C GLU A 234 6.04 -16.97 4.87
N LEU A 235 7.28 -16.57 5.11
CA LEU A 235 7.62 -15.68 6.24
C LEU A 235 6.99 -14.30 6.12
N GLN A 236 6.95 -13.77 4.90
CA GLN A 236 6.32 -12.48 4.63
C GLN A 236 4.80 -12.56 4.87
N LEU A 237 4.12 -13.57 4.34
CA LEU A 237 2.69 -13.81 4.56
C LEU A 237 2.38 -13.91 6.05
N ASN A 238 3.07 -14.82 6.74
CA ASN A 238 2.85 -15.06 8.15
C ASN A 238 3.01 -13.78 8.96
N TYR A 239 4.08 -13.01 8.74
CA TYR A 239 4.25 -11.72 9.40
C TYR A 239 3.15 -10.71 9.05
N HIS A 240 2.78 -10.58 7.76
CA HIS A 240 1.80 -9.58 7.34
C HIS A 240 0.43 -9.77 7.98
N TYR A 241 0.04 -11.02 8.25
CA TYR A 241 -1.27 -11.36 8.79
C TYR A 241 -1.29 -11.59 10.30
N SER A 242 -0.25 -12.19 10.89
CA SER A 242 -0.21 -12.41 12.34
C SER A 242 0.43 -11.26 13.12
N LYS A 243 1.28 -10.45 12.46
CA LYS A 243 2.14 -9.43 13.08
C LYS A 243 3.12 -9.98 14.12
N GLU A 244 3.31 -11.30 14.18
CA GLU A 244 4.22 -11.92 15.13
C GLU A 244 5.68 -11.71 14.71
N LYS A 245 6.47 -11.10 15.61
CA LYS A 245 7.90 -10.82 15.37
C LYS A 245 8.77 -12.07 15.20
N LYS A 246 8.29 -13.27 15.59
CA LYS A 246 9.04 -14.52 15.40
C LYS A 246 9.41 -14.76 13.93
N TYR A 247 8.50 -14.43 13.00
CA TYR A 247 8.75 -14.55 11.57
C TYR A 247 9.79 -13.55 11.05
N LEU A 248 9.88 -12.37 11.68
CA LEU A 248 10.96 -11.42 11.39
C LEU A 248 12.31 -11.93 11.90
N ARG A 249 12.35 -12.49 13.12
CA ARG A 249 13.57 -13.07 13.69
C ARG A 249 14.10 -14.21 12.83
N GLU A 250 13.21 -15.08 12.38
CA GLU A 250 13.54 -16.17 11.47
C GLU A 250 14.09 -15.64 10.14
N ALA A 251 13.43 -14.65 9.53
CA ALA A 251 13.89 -14.05 8.27
C ALA A 251 15.28 -13.39 8.42
N VAL A 252 15.53 -12.68 9.53
CA VAL A 252 16.85 -12.11 9.85
C VAL A 252 17.90 -13.21 10.07
N GLY A 253 17.53 -14.30 10.74
CA GLY A 253 18.39 -15.47 10.91
C GLY A 253 18.81 -16.09 9.58
N GLN A 254 17.84 -16.35 8.69
CA GLN A 254 18.10 -16.88 7.35
C GLN A 254 18.98 -15.97 6.50
N LEU A 255 18.84 -14.64 6.63
CA LEU A 255 19.70 -13.69 5.93
C LEU A 255 21.16 -13.80 6.42
N ASN A 256 21.37 -13.84 7.74
CA ASN A 256 22.71 -13.94 8.33
C ASN A 256 23.40 -15.27 7.98
N GLU A 257 22.65 -16.37 7.91
CA GLU A 257 23.18 -17.68 7.50
C GLU A 257 23.67 -17.69 6.04
N ARG A 258 23.02 -16.93 5.14
CA ARG A 258 23.43 -16.82 3.73
C ARG A 258 24.65 -15.93 3.51
N GLN A 259 24.99 -15.09 4.49
CA GLN A 259 26.12 -14.14 4.42
C GLN A 259 27.41 -14.70 5.05
N ASN A 260 27.30 -15.79 5.81
CA ASN A 260 28.42 -16.53 6.38
C ASN A 260 28.86 -17.66 5.45
#